data_AF-A0A2E7MJD2-F1
#
_entry.id   AF-A0A2E7MJD2-F1
#
_cell.length_a   1.000
_cell.length_b   1.000
_cell.length_c   1.000
_cell.angle_alpha   90.00
_cell.angle_beta   90.00
_cell.angle_gamma   90.00
#
_symmetry.space_group_name_H-M   'P 1'
#
loop_
_entity.id
_entity.type
_entity.pdbx_description
1 polymer ?
#
loop_
_entity_poly.entity_id
_entity_poly.type
_entity_poly.pdbx_seq_one_letter_code
_entity_poly.pdbx_strand_id
1 'polypeptide(L)'
;TEALSEINAIVDVSAYQNSSGNNQTIWVRLDSDIDNSCIGLGPYIELVVNPLPELNTPLDPFYCVAAPNSLSLDLNFEFDAVILGTQNPTDFTLDYYATLADAESGIGSINSISNTTNLETVFYRIFNNISGCFDIGQFEIDFINIPQANSVPTLAACETDNDGLYLFDTSALEATVLGSQTNMSIAYFDALGNPLQDANGSSISSPFPTTFLTASQTITAVVFNGSCTDAVTNIEFAVNPNTNFSVEDIVICDGNSELIEMDLEAAFVDFNIQWTLPDLTIVTTTQPELLVSQLGEYQVSVANLNGSCEVIQSFQVFESEPPTITAANITVVEGTSNNSITIDEAALGSANYEFELIDENGNLVAAYQDLGYFDQLSGGFYSLYIRDELQCEEIVITIPVLYVPNFFTPNNDGFNDVWGIKGVVSGAYIFSKISIFDRYGKLLKTMSINQNFWDGTHNGALLPTNDYWYAIELTKSDGSVFIKQGHFTLRR
;
A
#
# COMPACT_ATOMS: atom_id res chain seq x y z
N THR A 1 68.25 61.78 46.96
CA THR A 1 68.76 62.93 46.17
C THR A 1 67.63 63.89 45.80
N GLU A 2 66.48 63.38 45.36
CA GLU A 2 65.31 64.20 45.03
C GLU A 2 64.73 64.98 46.22
N ALA A 3 64.47 64.32 47.35
CA ALA A 3 63.97 64.97 48.57
C ALA A 3 64.93 66.02 49.16
N LEU A 4 66.25 65.87 48.94
CA LEU A 4 67.25 66.87 49.32
C LEU A 4 67.25 68.08 48.37
N SER A 5 66.82 67.88 47.12
CA SER A 5 66.79 68.89 46.06
C SER A 5 65.38 69.45 45.81
N GLU A 6 64.40 69.10 46.65
CA GLU A 6 62.99 69.54 46.58
C GLU A 6 62.27 69.24 45.25
N ILE A 7 62.71 68.21 44.53
CA ILE A 7 62.07 67.80 43.27
C ILE A 7 61.13 66.61 43.48
N ASN A 8 60.05 66.55 42.71
CA ASN A 8 59.00 65.52 42.78
C ASN A 8 58.29 65.40 44.14
N ALA A 9 58.02 66.53 44.81
CA ALA A 9 57.28 66.55 46.06
C ALA A 9 55.88 65.93 45.91
N ILE A 10 55.51 65.06 46.85
CA ILE A 10 54.15 64.51 46.94
C ILE A 10 53.25 65.59 47.52
N VAL A 11 52.55 66.31 46.64
CA VAL A 11 51.75 67.49 47.01
C VAL A 11 50.42 67.08 47.65
N ASP A 12 49.82 66.00 47.17
CA ASP A 12 48.61 65.40 47.74
C ASP A 12 48.93 63.97 48.19
N VAL A 13 49.18 63.82 49.49
CA VAL A 13 49.47 62.53 50.11
C VAL A 13 48.25 61.61 50.06
N SER A 14 47.02 62.16 50.01
CA SER A 14 45.79 61.37 50.01
C SER A 14 45.50 60.67 48.68
N ALA A 15 46.11 61.13 47.59
CA ALA A 15 45.94 60.59 46.25
C ALA A 15 47.23 59.99 45.66
N TYR A 16 48.31 59.89 46.45
CA TYR A 16 49.59 59.41 45.94
C TYR A 16 49.58 57.91 45.62
N GLN A 17 50.05 57.56 44.42
CA GLN A 17 50.27 56.18 43.99
C GLN A 17 51.75 55.93 43.74
N ASN A 18 52.20 54.69 43.93
CA ASN A 18 53.60 54.35 43.70
C ASN A 18 53.98 54.50 42.21
N SER A 19 55.20 54.96 41.97
CA SER A 19 55.67 55.31 40.61
C SER A 19 56.24 54.15 39.79
N SER A 20 56.45 52.98 40.41
CA SER A 20 57.21 51.86 39.82
C SER A 20 56.50 50.51 39.83
N GLY A 21 55.25 50.44 40.30
CA GLY A 21 54.49 49.19 40.41
C GLY A 21 55.01 48.20 41.48
N ASN A 22 56.16 48.46 42.08
CA ASN A 22 56.81 47.64 43.11
C ASN A 22 56.94 48.43 44.43
N ASN A 23 57.65 47.85 45.41
CA ASN A 23 57.99 48.53 46.66
C ASN A 23 58.69 49.87 46.39
N GLN A 24 58.28 50.92 47.09
CA GLN A 24 58.83 52.26 46.94
C GLN A 24 59.13 52.88 48.30
N THR A 25 60.37 53.35 48.48
CA THR A 25 60.73 54.13 49.67
C THR A 25 60.44 55.61 49.45
N ILE A 26 59.57 56.17 50.29
CA ILE A 26 59.29 57.60 50.32
C ILE A 26 60.19 58.27 51.35
N TRP A 27 60.84 59.33 50.88
CA TRP A 27 61.74 60.15 51.67
C TRP A 27 60.97 61.35 52.22
N VAL A 28 61.09 61.57 53.52
CA VAL A 28 60.50 62.73 54.19
C VAL A 28 61.62 63.73 54.48
N ARG A 29 61.38 64.97 54.08
CA ARG A 29 62.19 66.12 54.47
C ARG A 29 61.38 66.97 55.44
N LEU A 30 61.97 67.27 56.60
CA LEU A 30 61.44 68.19 57.58
C LEU A 30 62.35 69.43 57.61
N ASP A 31 61.74 70.57 57.31
CA ASP A 31 62.38 71.88 57.43
C ASP A 31 61.89 72.58 58.70
N SER A 32 62.75 73.39 59.32
CA SER A 32 62.41 74.18 60.50
C SER A 32 61.69 75.47 60.09
N ASP A 33 60.52 75.71 60.70
CA ASP A 33 59.70 76.90 60.45
C ASP A 33 60.29 78.22 61.01
N ILE A 34 61.37 78.14 61.80
CA ILE A 34 61.97 79.28 62.51
C ILE A 34 63.23 79.77 61.78
N ASP A 35 64.05 78.84 61.31
CA ASP A 35 65.22 79.07 60.47
C ASP A 35 65.54 77.77 59.74
N ASN A 36 65.77 77.82 58.42
CA ASN A 36 66.02 76.64 57.59
C ASN A 36 67.41 76.00 57.85
N SER A 37 67.91 76.08 59.09
CA SER A 37 69.26 75.76 59.53
C SER A 37 69.44 74.30 59.96
N CYS A 38 68.33 73.61 60.26
CA CYS A 38 68.31 72.19 60.61
C CYS A 38 67.33 71.45 59.67
N ILE A 39 67.85 70.56 58.84
CA ILE A 39 67.05 69.70 57.96
C ILE A 39 67.04 68.28 58.53
N GLY A 40 65.84 67.75 58.78
CA GLY A 40 65.64 66.32 59.02
C GLY A 40 65.42 65.60 57.69
N LEU A 41 66.26 64.63 57.36
CA LEU A 41 66.13 63.84 56.12
C LEU A 41 66.25 62.36 56.43
N GLY A 42 65.27 61.57 55.97
CA GLY A 42 65.36 60.12 56.06
C GLY A 42 64.31 59.39 55.23
N PRO A 43 64.54 58.11 54.88
CA PRO A 43 63.47 57.25 54.45
C PRO A 43 62.53 57.06 55.64
N TYR A 44 61.25 57.36 55.46
CA TYR A 44 60.31 57.36 56.58
C TYR A 44 59.10 56.48 56.33
N ILE A 45 58.76 56.26 55.05
CA ILE A 45 57.62 55.43 54.67
C ILE A 45 58.11 54.48 53.59
N GLU A 46 57.92 53.18 53.82
CA GLU A 46 58.09 52.17 52.79
C GLU A 46 56.70 51.76 52.30
N LEU A 47 56.42 52.02 51.03
CA LEU A 47 55.25 51.48 50.35
C LEU A 47 55.61 50.07 49.91
N VAL A 48 54.97 49.06 50.49
CA VAL A 48 55.15 47.66 50.11
C VAL A 48 54.01 47.25 49.19
N VAL A 49 54.34 46.75 48.00
CA VAL A 49 53.39 46.20 47.04
C VAL A 49 53.52 44.69 47.08
N ASN A 50 52.54 44.02 47.66
CA ASN A 50 52.50 42.57 47.69
C ASN A 50 51.95 42.03 46.35
N PRO A 51 52.53 40.95 45.80
CA PRO A 51 52.00 40.33 44.60
C PRO A 51 50.61 39.73 44.86
N LEU A 52 49.76 39.77 43.84
CA LEU A 52 48.51 39.00 43.82
C LEU A 52 48.84 37.49 43.72
N PRO A 53 47.95 36.61 44.22
CA PRO A 53 48.00 35.19 43.91
C PRO A 53 48.01 34.93 42.39
N GLU A 54 48.61 33.82 41.97
CA GLU A 54 48.56 33.38 40.58
C GLU A 54 47.19 32.74 40.28
N LEU A 55 46.48 33.28 39.28
CA LEU A 55 45.21 32.72 38.82
C LEU A 55 45.43 31.63 37.76
N ASN A 56 45.26 30.37 38.14
CA ASN A 56 45.19 29.26 37.19
C ASN A 56 43.72 28.94 36.90
N THR A 57 43.23 29.35 35.73
CA THR A 57 41.84 29.07 35.33
C THR A 57 41.69 27.63 34.83
N PRO A 58 40.80 26.82 35.42
CA PRO A 58 40.46 25.50 34.89
C PRO A 58 39.90 25.60 33.46
N LEU A 59 40.06 24.52 32.68
CA LEU A 59 39.29 24.39 31.45
C LEU A 59 37.82 24.13 31.80
N ASP A 60 36.89 24.81 31.12
CA ASP A 60 35.45 24.63 31.32
C ASP A 60 35.04 23.15 31.14
N PRO A 61 34.63 22.44 32.20
CA PRO A 61 34.25 21.04 32.11
C PRO A 61 32.78 20.89 31.70
N PHE A 62 32.44 19.72 31.17
CA PHE A 62 31.05 19.32 30.99
C PHE A 62 30.75 18.02 31.74
N TYR A 63 29.52 17.87 32.23
CA TYR A 63 29.06 16.69 32.94
C TYR A 63 27.71 16.22 32.38
N CYS A 64 27.61 14.91 32.18
CA CYS A 64 26.39 14.27 31.70
C CYS A 64 25.44 13.95 32.85
N VAL A 65 24.22 14.47 32.78
CA VAL A 65 23.20 14.34 33.84
C VAL A 65 21.96 13.60 33.35
N ALA A 66 21.45 12.68 34.18
CA ALA A 66 20.18 12.00 33.91
C ALA A 66 19.03 12.84 34.46
N ALA A 67 18.20 13.43 33.60
CA ALA A 67 16.99 14.12 34.03
C ALA A 67 16.03 13.15 34.77
N PRO A 68 15.36 13.57 35.87
CA PRO A 68 15.35 14.90 36.50
C PRO A 68 16.35 15.04 37.67
N ASN A 69 17.30 14.12 37.83
CA ASN A 69 18.17 14.11 39.00
C ASN A 69 19.16 15.26 38.97
N SER A 70 19.45 15.82 40.14
CA SER A 70 20.53 16.78 40.31
C SER A 70 21.86 16.05 40.57
N LEU A 71 22.84 16.27 39.70
CA LEU A 71 24.24 15.99 39.97
C LEU A 71 24.77 17.13 40.85
N SER A 72 25.43 16.77 41.96
CA SER A 72 26.13 17.72 42.82
C SER A 72 27.63 17.43 42.74
N LEU A 73 28.41 18.44 42.38
CA LEU A 73 29.87 18.37 42.24
C LEU A 73 30.52 18.99 43.48
N ASP A 74 31.51 18.31 44.05
CA ASP A 74 32.37 18.86 45.11
C ASP A 74 33.47 19.71 44.46
N LEU A 75 33.34 21.04 44.55
CA LEU A 75 34.24 21.98 43.89
C LEU A 75 35.67 21.88 44.41
N ASN A 76 35.82 21.59 45.71
CA ASN A 76 37.12 21.44 46.33
C ASN A 76 37.85 20.21 45.80
N PHE A 77 37.15 19.07 45.76
CA PHE A 77 37.72 17.84 45.26
C PHE A 77 38.09 17.93 43.77
N GLU A 78 37.23 18.55 42.96
CA GLU A 78 37.39 18.60 41.50
C GLU A 78 38.43 19.63 41.03
N PHE A 79 38.50 20.82 41.66
CA PHE A 79 39.23 21.96 41.08
C PHE A 79 40.40 22.51 41.90
N ASP A 80 40.51 22.21 43.21
CA ASP A 80 41.52 22.84 44.08
C ASP A 80 42.96 22.66 43.56
N ALA A 81 43.29 21.44 43.11
CA ALA A 81 44.63 21.13 42.63
C ALA A 81 45.01 21.89 41.35
N VAL A 82 44.05 22.11 40.45
CA VAL A 82 44.27 22.83 39.20
C VAL A 82 44.38 24.33 39.45
N ILE A 83 43.51 24.88 40.30
CA ILE A 83 43.46 26.31 40.59
C ILE A 83 44.68 26.77 41.40
N LEU A 84 45.06 26.01 42.44
CA LEU A 84 46.25 26.34 43.23
C LEU A 84 47.54 26.13 42.42
N GLY A 85 47.57 25.17 41.50
CA GLY A 85 48.73 24.90 40.66
C GLY A 85 49.99 24.62 41.49
N THR A 86 50.99 25.49 41.39
CA THR A 86 52.25 25.37 42.17
C THR A 86 52.25 26.13 43.50
N GLN A 87 51.17 26.87 43.80
CA GLN A 87 51.03 27.64 45.02
C GLN A 87 50.84 26.71 46.22
N ASN A 88 51.53 27.00 47.32
CA ASN A 88 51.48 26.18 48.53
C ASN A 88 50.11 26.34 49.24
N PRO A 89 49.30 25.28 49.41
CA PRO A 89 47.97 25.37 50.02
C PRO A 89 47.97 25.85 51.49
N THR A 90 49.12 25.91 52.17
CA THR A 90 49.19 26.51 53.52
C THR A 90 49.27 28.03 53.50
N ASP A 91 49.78 28.61 52.41
CA ASP A 91 50.03 30.04 52.27
C ASP A 91 48.85 30.75 51.59
N PHE A 92 47.96 29.99 50.96
CA PHE A 92 46.79 30.48 50.24
C PHE A 92 45.52 29.75 50.68
N THR A 93 44.42 30.49 50.79
CA THR A 93 43.07 29.95 51.00
C THR A 93 42.29 30.08 49.68
N LEU A 94 41.69 28.99 49.22
CA LEU A 94 40.86 28.95 48.02
C LEU A 94 39.40 28.68 48.42
N ASP A 95 38.52 29.58 48.01
CA ASP A 95 37.08 29.50 48.24
C ASP A 95 36.32 29.70 46.91
N TYR A 96 35.15 29.08 46.77
CA TYR A 96 34.29 29.20 45.60
C TYR A 96 33.00 29.96 45.92
N TYR A 97 32.40 30.60 44.92
CA TYR A 97 31.22 31.44 45.06
C TYR A 97 30.31 31.33 43.81
N ALA A 98 29.00 31.46 44.03
CA ALA A 98 28.01 31.47 42.96
C ALA A 98 27.91 32.84 42.24
N THR A 99 28.39 33.92 42.87
CA THR A 99 28.34 35.26 42.28
C THR A 99 29.65 36.01 42.45
N LEU A 100 29.95 36.92 41.53
CA LEU A 100 31.12 37.79 41.60
C LEU A 100 31.12 38.67 42.85
N ALA A 101 29.95 39.21 43.25
CA ALA A 101 29.85 40.10 44.41
C ALA A 101 30.18 39.39 45.73
N ASP A 102 29.77 38.13 45.85
CA ASP A 102 30.10 37.27 46.99
C ASP A 102 31.61 36.94 47.01
N ALA A 103 32.19 36.66 45.83
CA ALA A 103 33.62 36.45 45.70
C ALA A 103 34.44 37.71 46.06
N GLU A 104 34.02 38.90 45.65
CA GLU A 104 34.68 40.18 45.97
C GLU A 104 34.63 40.48 47.48
N SER A 105 33.47 40.25 48.10
CA SER A 105 33.25 40.48 49.53
C SER A 105 33.74 39.34 50.44
N GLY A 106 34.02 38.16 49.88
CA GLY A 106 34.50 36.99 50.60
C GLY A 106 33.45 36.35 51.51
N ILE A 107 32.17 36.47 51.17
CA ILE A 107 31.05 35.95 51.97
C ILE A 107 30.28 34.90 51.17
N GLY A 108 29.64 33.95 51.85
CA GLY A 108 28.75 32.98 51.18
C GLY A 108 29.49 31.96 50.30
N SER A 109 30.66 31.48 50.74
CA SER A 109 31.39 30.45 50.00
C SER A 109 30.57 29.16 49.86
N ILE A 110 30.78 28.48 48.73
CA ILE A 110 30.16 27.20 48.40
C ILE A 110 31.25 26.13 48.27
N ASN A 111 30.93 24.91 48.69
CA ASN A 111 31.82 23.75 48.50
C ASN A 111 31.31 22.83 47.39
N SER A 112 30.06 23.01 46.98
CA SER A 112 29.45 22.22 45.92
C SER A 112 28.54 23.07 45.04
N ILE A 113 28.37 22.60 43.81
CA ILE A 113 27.41 23.15 42.86
C ILE A 113 26.54 22.04 42.30
N SER A 114 25.28 22.35 42.02
CA SER A 114 24.32 21.42 41.44
C SER A 114 23.78 21.99 40.13
N ASN A 115 23.43 21.12 39.19
CA ASN A 115 22.85 21.50 37.90
C ASN A 115 21.42 22.06 38.04
N THR A 116 21.29 23.32 38.43
CA THR A 116 19.99 24.01 38.43
C THR A 116 19.64 24.55 37.04
N THR A 117 20.66 24.82 36.24
CA THR A 117 20.60 25.21 34.83
C THR A 117 21.56 24.34 34.01
N ASN A 118 21.49 24.46 32.67
CA ASN A 118 22.42 23.74 31.79
C ASN A 118 23.84 24.34 31.79
N LEU A 119 24.03 25.55 32.30
CA LEU A 119 25.34 26.21 32.33
C LEU A 119 25.47 27.00 33.63
N GLU A 120 26.36 26.56 34.50
CA GLU A 120 26.60 27.21 35.79
C GLU A 120 27.96 27.92 35.77
N THR A 121 28.00 29.19 36.17
CA THR A 121 29.27 29.92 36.33
C THR A 121 29.74 29.83 37.78
N VAL A 122 31.00 29.45 37.99
CA VAL A 122 31.63 29.38 39.31
C VAL A 122 32.74 30.42 39.39
N PHE A 123 32.69 31.25 40.44
CA PHE A 123 33.77 32.17 40.78
C PHE A 123 34.65 31.53 41.85
N TYR A 124 35.96 31.70 41.76
CA TYR A 124 36.89 31.24 42.76
C TYR A 124 37.78 32.40 43.22
N ARG A 125 38.04 32.47 44.52
CA ARG A 125 38.88 33.48 45.15
C ARG A 125 40.09 32.80 45.76
N ILE A 126 41.28 33.21 45.34
CA ILE A 126 42.53 32.82 46.00
C ILE A 126 42.93 33.96 46.93
N PHE A 127 43.06 33.71 48.22
CA PHE A 127 43.47 34.68 49.24
C PHE A 127 44.85 34.30 49.79
N ASN A 128 45.83 35.19 49.69
CA ASN A 128 47.15 34.98 50.27
C ASN A 128 47.12 35.28 51.78
N ASN A 129 47.28 34.24 52.60
CA ASN A 129 47.20 34.32 54.07
C ASN A 129 48.34 35.14 54.70
N ILE A 130 49.40 35.43 53.94
CA ILE A 130 50.57 36.18 54.39
C ILE A 130 50.42 37.67 54.03
N SER A 131 50.03 37.99 52.80
CA SER A 131 49.95 39.38 52.31
C SER A 131 48.58 40.03 52.48
N GLY A 132 47.53 39.25 52.65
CA GLY A 132 46.14 39.71 52.66
C GLY A 132 45.58 40.10 51.28
N CYS A 133 46.38 39.96 50.21
CA CYS A 133 45.92 40.17 48.85
C CYS A 133 45.10 38.98 48.35
N PHE A 134 44.15 39.23 47.47
CA PHE A 134 43.38 38.17 46.80
C PHE A 134 43.21 38.50 45.33
N ASP A 135 42.95 37.45 44.55
CA ASP A 135 42.54 37.57 43.16
C ASP A 135 41.35 36.63 42.89
N ILE A 136 40.55 36.95 41.88
CA ILE A 136 39.31 36.24 41.56
C ILE A 136 39.32 35.80 40.11
N GLY A 137 39.09 34.51 39.89
CA GLY A 137 38.83 33.95 38.58
C GLY A 137 37.43 33.37 38.48
N GLN A 138 37.09 32.91 37.28
CA GLN A 138 35.85 32.19 37.01
C GLN A 138 36.07 31.09 35.96
N PHE A 139 35.18 30.11 35.96
CA PHE A 139 35.03 29.10 34.91
C PHE A 139 33.55 28.71 34.79
N GLU A 140 33.19 28.06 33.70
CA GLU A 140 31.82 27.60 33.44
C GLU A 140 31.74 26.08 33.46
N ILE A 141 30.65 25.54 34.00
CA ILE A 141 30.35 24.10 34.02
C ILE A 141 29.11 23.85 33.16
N ASP A 142 29.26 23.07 32.09
CA ASP A 142 28.15 22.68 31.21
C ASP A 142 27.52 21.36 31.69
N PHE A 143 26.23 21.40 32.00
CA PHE A 143 25.44 20.22 32.39
C PHE A 143 24.59 19.77 31.21
N ILE A 144 25.04 18.70 30.58
CA ILE A 144 24.43 18.17 29.36
C ILE A 144 23.52 17.01 29.72
N ASN A 145 22.26 17.08 29.31
CA ASN A 145 21.33 15.97 29.53
C ASN A 145 21.77 14.73 28.74
N ILE A 146 21.75 13.57 29.40
CA ILE A 146 21.98 12.29 28.72
C ILE A 146 20.81 12.06 27.74
N PRO A 147 21.11 11.75 26.46
CA PRO A 147 20.10 11.34 25.50
C PRO A 147 19.22 10.22 26.03
N GLN A 148 17.92 10.28 25.72
CA GLN A 148 16.97 9.21 25.96
C GLN A 148 16.33 8.81 24.62
N ALA A 149 16.09 7.52 24.43
CA ALA A 149 15.41 7.01 23.24
C ALA A 149 14.13 6.30 23.70
N ASN A 150 12.98 6.93 23.48
CA ASN A 150 11.71 6.34 23.89
C ASN A 150 11.34 5.14 23.01
N SER A 151 10.65 4.16 23.59
CA SER A 151 10.14 3.01 22.85
C SER A 151 9.03 3.41 21.88
N VAL A 152 9.12 2.95 20.63
CA VAL A 152 8.05 3.10 19.65
C VAL A 152 7.24 1.79 19.64
N PRO A 153 5.89 1.84 19.73
CA PRO A 153 5.07 0.65 19.54
C PRO A 153 5.31 0.02 18.16
N THR A 154 5.22 -1.31 18.05
CA THR A 154 5.33 -2.00 16.77
C THR A 154 4.34 -1.42 15.75
N LEU A 155 4.86 -1.01 14.60
CA LEU A 155 4.08 -0.51 13.48
C LEU A 155 3.71 -1.72 12.63
N ALA A 156 2.49 -2.23 12.81
CA ALA A 156 2.00 -3.41 12.11
C ALA A 156 0.91 -3.06 11.09
N ALA A 157 0.98 -3.67 9.91
CA ALA A 157 -0.02 -3.51 8.85
C ALA A 157 -0.16 -4.80 8.03
N CYS A 158 -1.27 -4.90 7.30
CA CYS A 158 -1.51 -5.96 6.32
C CYS A 158 -1.08 -5.49 4.94
N GLU A 159 -0.36 -6.32 4.20
CA GLU A 159 -0.09 -6.03 2.79
C GLU A 159 -1.39 -6.08 1.96
N THR A 160 -1.40 -5.38 0.83
CA THR A 160 -2.61 -5.23 -0.01
C THR A 160 -2.48 -5.87 -1.39
N ASP A 161 -1.25 -6.12 -1.86
CA ASP A 161 -0.94 -6.55 -3.22
C ASP A 161 0.12 -7.67 -3.29
N ASN A 162 0.40 -8.32 -2.15
CA ASN A 162 1.29 -9.47 -2.04
C ASN A 162 2.74 -9.22 -2.52
N ASP A 163 3.21 -7.97 -2.49
CA ASP A 163 4.59 -7.63 -2.85
C ASP A 163 5.56 -7.68 -1.65
N GLY A 164 5.05 -7.96 -0.45
CA GLY A 164 5.80 -8.02 0.80
C GLY A 164 6.14 -6.66 1.41
N LEU A 165 5.60 -5.55 0.88
CA LEU A 165 5.87 -4.19 1.31
C LEU A 165 4.60 -3.51 1.85
N TYR A 166 4.78 -2.48 2.68
CA TYR A 166 3.70 -1.60 3.10
C TYR A 166 4.20 -0.17 3.32
N LEU A 167 3.38 0.82 2.98
CA LEU A 167 3.67 2.24 3.16
C LEU A 167 3.19 2.71 4.54
N PHE A 168 4.08 2.73 5.52
CA PHE A 168 3.75 3.17 6.89
C PHE A 168 3.69 4.69 7.01
N ASP A 169 2.69 5.22 7.72
CA ASP A 169 2.70 6.60 8.24
C ASP A 169 3.68 6.68 9.41
N THR A 170 4.74 7.45 9.23
CA THR A 170 5.84 7.62 10.18
C THR A 170 5.99 9.08 10.61
N SER A 171 4.99 9.92 10.34
CA SER A 171 4.98 11.35 10.66
C SER A 171 5.17 11.66 12.15
N ALA A 172 4.77 10.76 13.03
CA ALA A 172 4.91 10.87 14.48
C ALA A 172 6.13 10.13 15.07
N LEU A 173 6.90 9.40 14.24
CA LEU A 173 7.94 8.49 14.70
C LEU A 173 9.07 9.24 15.42
N GLU A 174 9.60 10.28 14.79
CA GLU A 174 10.72 11.04 15.35
C GLU A 174 10.35 11.76 16.66
N ALA A 175 9.16 12.38 16.69
CA ALA A 175 8.63 13.02 17.90
C ALA A 175 8.42 12.02 19.04
N THR A 176 8.01 10.78 18.72
CA THR A 176 7.85 9.70 19.70
C THR A 176 9.21 9.30 20.27
N VAL A 177 10.21 9.07 19.42
CA VAL A 177 11.59 8.71 19.85
C VAL A 177 12.19 9.80 20.75
N LEU A 178 12.05 11.09 20.39
CA LEU A 178 12.59 12.21 21.17
C LEU A 178 11.80 12.52 22.44
N GLY A 179 10.48 12.37 22.42
CA GLY A 179 9.60 12.84 23.50
C GLY A 179 9.72 14.36 23.68
N SER A 180 10.00 14.80 24.91
CA SER A 180 10.13 16.22 25.26
C SER A 180 11.57 16.77 25.21
N GLN A 181 12.53 15.97 24.74
CA GLN A 181 13.94 16.39 24.69
C GLN A 181 14.16 17.48 23.64
N THR A 182 15.06 18.40 23.95
CA THR A 182 15.55 19.44 23.02
C THR A 182 17.05 19.27 22.81
N ASN A 183 17.59 19.83 21.72
CA ASN A 183 19.01 19.77 21.37
C ASN A 183 19.58 18.34 21.21
N MET A 184 18.72 17.40 20.79
CA MET A 184 19.11 16.02 20.45
C MET A 184 19.07 15.84 18.94
N SER A 185 19.95 14.99 18.41
CA SER A 185 19.94 14.53 17.02
C SER A 185 19.63 13.04 16.97
N ILE A 186 19.07 12.56 15.85
CA ILE A 186 18.77 11.13 15.64
C ILE A 186 19.46 10.62 14.38
N ALA A 187 20.02 9.43 14.47
CA ALA A 187 20.48 8.64 13.33
C ALA A 187 19.77 7.28 13.32
N TYR A 188 19.51 6.76 12.12
CA TYR A 188 18.80 5.50 11.91
C TYR A 188 19.71 4.47 11.27
N PHE A 189 19.62 3.23 11.75
CA PHE A 189 20.45 2.12 11.29
C PHE A 189 19.60 0.88 10.99
N ASP A 190 20.03 0.11 10.01
CA ASP A 190 19.45 -1.20 9.70
C ASP A 190 19.77 -2.24 10.81
N ALA A 191 19.21 -3.44 10.70
CA ALA A 191 19.46 -4.53 11.65
C ALA A 191 20.93 -5.01 11.72
N LEU A 192 21.76 -4.63 10.74
CA LEU A 192 23.19 -4.93 10.70
C LEU A 192 24.06 -3.78 11.26
N GLY A 193 23.44 -2.67 11.66
CA GLY A 193 24.12 -1.49 12.17
C GLY A 193 24.69 -0.55 11.10
N ASN A 194 24.28 -0.68 9.83
CA ASN A 194 24.66 0.27 8.78
C ASN A 194 23.68 1.46 8.76
N PRO A 195 24.10 2.65 8.31
CA PRO A 195 23.18 3.76 8.11
C PRO A 195 22.00 3.35 7.24
N LEU A 196 20.78 3.60 7.73
CA LEU A 196 19.55 3.21 7.05
C LEU A 196 19.47 3.88 5.66
N GLN A 197 19.06 3.13 4.66
CA GLN A 197 18.87 3.61 3.29
C GLN A 197 17.47 3.25 2.79
N ASP A 198 16.95 4.04 1.85
CA ASP A 198 15.77 3.69 1.10
C ASP A 198 16.08 2.63 0.02
N ALA A 199 15.04 2.17 -0.70
CA ALA A 199 15.18 1.17 -1.76
C ALA A 199 16.10 1.61 -2.92
N ASN A 200 16.36 2.92 -3.07
CA ASN A 200 17.27 3.48 -4.09
C ASN A 200 18.71 3.66 -3.56
N GLY A 201 18.98 3.29 -2.30
CA GLY A 201 20.28 3.46 -1.66
C GLY A 201 20.53 4.88 -1.11
N SER A 202 19.50 5.73 -1.02
CA SER A 202 19.61 7.06 -0.41
C SER A 202 19.56 6.94 1.10
N SER A 203 20.51 7.54 1.82
CA SER A 203 20.51 7.51 3.28
C SER A 203 19.28 8.21 3.86
N ILE A 204 18.65 7.55 4.83
CA ILE A 204 17.56 8.09 5.63
C ILE A 204 18.18 8.73 6.88
N SER A 205 17.98 10.04 7.03
CA SER A 205 18.46 10.84 8.16
C SER A 205 17.30 11.52 8.88
N SER A 206 17.56 12.08 10.06
CA SER A 206 16.63 12.99 10.71
C SER A 206 16.47 14.30 9.90
N PRO A 207 15.25 14.85 9.72
CA PRO A 207 13.99 14.29 10.20
C PRO A 207 13.57 13.03 9.44
N PHE A 208 13.09 11.99 10.16
CA PHE A 208 12.60 10.77 9.53
C PHE A 208 11.48 11.10 8.51
N PRO A 209 11.43 10.43 7.34
CA PRO A 209 10.36 10.63 6.36
C PRO A 209 8.97 10.50 6.99
N THR A 210 7.99 11.27 6.50
CA THR A 210 6.61 11.17 7.01
C THR A 210 5.91 9.88 6.60
N THR A 211 6.42 9.22 5.57
CA THR A 211 5.97 7.91 5.09
C THR A 211 7.17 7.04 4.76
N PHE A 212 7.08 5.74 5.03
CA PHE A 212 8.18 4.82 4.80
C PHE A 212 7.68 3.49 4.22
N LEU A 213 8.09 3.20 2.99
CA LEU A 213 7.78 1.93 2.30
C LEU A 213 8.84 0.90 2.68
N THR A 214 8.43 -0.19 3.32
CA THR A 214 9.34 -1.24 3.76
C THR A 214 8.65 -2.58 3.89
N ALA A 215 9.42 -3.66 3.80
CA ALA A 215 9.03 -4.98 4.29
C ALA A 215 9.09 -5.04 5.83
N SER A 216 8.69 -6.18 6.40
CA SER A 216 8.93 -6.48 7.82
C SER A 216 10.43 -6.34 8.16
N GLN A 217 10.75 -5.41 9.06
CA GLN A 217 12.12 -5.20 9.53
C GLN A 217 12.16 -4.50 10.88
N THR A 218 13.30 -4.64 11.55
CA THR A 218 13.63 -3.84 12.74
C THR A 218 14.76 -2.88 12.39
N ILE A 219 14.55 -1.60 12.66
CA ILE A 219 15.60 -0.57 12.57
C ILE A 219 15.96 -0.09 13.96
N THR A 220 17.15 0.47 14.12
CA THR A 220 17.60 1.09 15.37
C THR A 220 17.66 2.60 15.19
N ALA A 221 17.02 3.34 16.09
CA ALA A 221 17.18 4.78 16.21
C ALA A 221 18.18 5.08 17.34
N VAL A 222 19.19 5.89 17.04
CA VAL A 222 20.23 6.34 17.97
C VAL A 222 20.04 7.83 18.21
N VAL A 223 19.76 8.20 19.46
CA VAL A 223 19.62 9.58 19.91
C VAL A 223 20.93 10.03 20.54
N PHE A 224 21.51 11.12 20.05
CA PHE A 224 22.82 11.61 20.48
C PHE A 224 22.90 13.14 20.52
N ASN A 225 23.86 13.66 21.28
CA ASN A 225 24.18 15.10 21.34
C ASN A 225 25.67 15.40 21.13
N GLY A 226 26.51 14.37 20.89
CA GLY A 226 27.94 14.50 20.63
C GLY A 226 28.83 14.62 21.88
N SER A 227 28.23 14.79 23.07
CA SER A 227 28.97 14.96 24.33
C SER A 227 28.74 13.81 25.31
N CYS A 228 27.50 13.34 25.43
CA CYS A 228 27.10 12.28 26.36
C CYS A 228 26.91 10.95 25.65
N THR A 229 26.87 9.86 26.44
CA THR A 229 26.57 8.51 25.94
C THR A 229 25.24 8.49 25.20
N ASP A 230 25.26 7.96 23.98
CA ASP A 230 24.09 7.83 23.12
C ASP A 230 23.03 6.88 23.72
N ALA A 231 21.77 7.12 23.38
CA ALA A 231 20.67 6.21 23.69
C ALA A 231 20.14 5.56 22.41
N VAL A 232 19.69 4.31 22.54
CA VAL A 232 19.18 3.53 21.40
C VAL A 232 17.81 2.95 21.68
N THR A 233 16.98 2.87 20.65
CA THR A 233 15.69 2.19 20.69
C THR A 233 15.46 1.45 19.38
N ASN A 234 14.75 0.33 19.43
CA ASN A 234 14.38 -0.42 18.24
C ASN A 234 12.98 -0.02 17.79
N ILE A 235 12.81 0.09 16.48
CA ILE A 235 11.54 0.36 15.82
C ILE A 235 11.23 -0.84 14.94
N GLU A 236 10.10 -1.48 15.22
CA GLU A 236 9.67 -2.68 14.51
C GLU A 236 8.56 -2.33 13.53
N PHE A 237 8.82 -2.63 12.25
CA PHE A 237 7.83 -2.63 11.19
C PHE A 237 7.43 -4.07 10.91
N ALA A 238 6.14 -4.38 11.03
CA ALA A 238 5.58 -5.70 10.77
C ALA A 238 4.58 -5.62 9.61
N VAL A 239 5.02 -6.05 8.43
CA VAL A 239 4.17 -6.30 7.26
C VAL A 239 3.71 -7.74 7.34
N ASN A 240 2.43 -7.91 7.64
CA ASN A 240 1.81 -9.22 7.73
C ASN A 240 1.27 -9.61 6.35
N PRO A 241 1.56 -10.84 5.90
CA PRO A 241 1.14 -11.26 4.59
C PRO A 241 -0.37 -11.36 4.52
N ASN A 242 -0.89 -11.11 3.32
CA ASN A 242 -2.30 -11.24 3.04
C ASN A 242 -2.52 -12.39 2.05
N THR A 243 -3.72 -12.93 2.02
CA THR A 243 -4.09 -13.90 1.00
C THR A 243 -4.96 -13.18 0.00
N ASN A 244 -4.45 -13.01 -1.21
CA ASN A 244 -5.32 -12.61 -2.29
C ASN A 244 -6.09 -13.85 -2.72
N PHE A 245 -7.41 -13.68 -2.80
CA PHE A 245 -8.30 -14.73 -3.22
C PHE A 245 -9.47 -14.14 -3.98
N SER A 246 -10.07 -14.96 -4.82
CA SER A 246 -11.33 -14.63 -5.46
C SER A 246 -12.29 -15.80 -5.41
N VAL A 247 -13.54 -15.49 -5.10
CA VAL A 247 -14.70 -16.35 -5.28
C VAL A 247 -15.65 -15.65 -6.23
N GLU A 248 -16.09 -16.38 -7.26
CA GLU A 248 -17.09 -15.91 -8.21
C GLU A 248 -18.50 -16.24 -7.72
N ASP A 249 -19.51 -15.57 -8.29
CA ASP A 249 -20.90 -15.97 -8.05
C ASP A 249 -21.17 -17.35 -8.66
N ILE A 250 -22.01 -18.15 -8.01
CA ILE A 250 -22.22 -19.56 -8.33
C ILE A 250 -23.67 -19.83 -8.72
N VAL A 251 -23.85 -20.64 -9.75
CA VAL A 251 -25.15 -21.13 -10.21
C VAL A 251 -25.28 -22.59 -9.82
N ILE A 252 -26.41 -22.97 -9.21
CA ILE A 252 -26.72 -24.37 -8.88
C ILE A 252 -28.07 -24.78 -9.45
N CYS A 253 -28.24 -26.07 -9.77
CA CYS A 253 -29.56 -26.59 -10.12
C CYS A 253 -30.48 -26.66 -8.89
N ASP A 254 -31.80 -26.63 -9.10
CA ASP A 254 -32.79 -26.79 -8.02
C ASP A 254 -32.52 -28.05 -7.19
N GLY A 255 -32.42 -27.86 -5.87
CA GLY A 255 -32.19 -28.94 -4.91
C GLY A 255 -30.81 -29.59 -4.94
N ASN A 256 -29.88 -29.13 -5.79
CA ASN A 256 -28.51 -29.64 -5.86
C ASN A 256 -27.56 -28.85 -4.94
N SER A 257 -26.35 -29.38 -4.79
CA SER A 257 -25.26 -28.72 -4.07
C SER A 257 -24.01 -28.74 -4.94
N GLU A 258 -23.23 -27.68 -4.90
CA GLU A 258 -21.97 -27.55 -5.65
C GLU A 258 -20.79 -27.38 -4.69
N LEU A 259 -19.66 -28.01 -5.01
CA LEU A 259 -18.42 -27.82 -4.26
C LEU A 259 -17.66 -26.66 -4.89
N ILE A 260 -17.60 -25.53 -4.19
CA ILE A 260 -16.82 -24.38 -4.66
C ILE A 260 -15.41 -24.50 -4.12
N GLU A 261 -14.43 -24.15 -4.96
CA GLU A 261 -13.03 -24.03 -4.58
C GLU A 261 -12.63 -22.57 -4.77
N MET A 262 -12.16 -21.94 -3.70
CA MET A 262 -11.65 -20.57 -3.74
C MET A 262 -10.37 -20.52 -4.58
N ASP A 263 -10.29 -19.59 -5.53
CA ASP A 263 -9.04 -19.36 -6.26
C ASP A 263 -8.06 -18.62 -5.35
N LEU A 264 -7.00 -19.33 -4.93
CA LEU A 264 -5.95 -18.84 -4.05
C LEU A 264 -4.68 -18.59 -4.87
N GLU A 265 -4.19 -17.35 -4.85
CA GLU A 265 -2.98 -16.98 -5.58
C GLU A 265 -1.70 -17.56 -4.93
N ALA A 266 -1.76 -17.93 -3.65
CA ALA A 266 -0.63 -18.48 -2.90
C ALA A 266 -0.74 -20.01 -2.73
N ALA A 267 0.40 -20.71 -2.89
CA ALA A 267 0.50 -22.13 -2.55
C ALA A 267 0.31 -22.31 -1.03
N PHE A 268 -0.86 -22.84 -0.64
CA PHE A 268 -1.26 -23.30 0.71
C PHE A 268 -0.28 -22.94 1.84
N VAL A 269 -0.35 -21.70 2.31
CA VAL A 269 0.09 -21.37 3.67
C VAL A 269 -1.09 -21.69 4.59
N ASP A 270 -0.83 -22.10 5.83
CA ASP A 270 -1.90 -22.35 6.80
C ASP A 270 -2.73 -21.06 7.00
N PHE A 271 -4.00 -21.05 6.60
CA PHE A 271 -4.94 -19.93 6.81
C PHE A 271 -6.18 -20.41 7.58
N ASN A 272 -6.81 -19.50 8.31
CA ASN A 272 -8.11 -19.72 8.93
C ASN A 272 -9.18 -19.19 7.97
N ILE A 273 -10.03 -20.08 7.45
CA ILE A 273 -11.10 -19.72 6.52
C ILE A 273 -12.43 -19.83 7.27
N GLN A 274 -13.24 -18.78 7.19
CA GLN A 274 -14.56 -18.71 7.77
C GLN A 274 -15.59 -18.36 6.70
N TRP A 275 -16.53 -19.26 6.47
CA TRP A 275 -17.67 -19.05 5.60
C TRP A 275 -18.90 -18.69 6.44
N THR A 276 -19.58 -17.61 6.07
CA THR A 276 -20.88 -17.22 6.58
C THR A 276 -21.92 -17.53 5.51
N LEU A 277 -22.84 -18.44 5.83
CA LEU A 277 -23.93 -18.86 4.95
C LEU A 277 -25.06 -17.81 4.92
N PRO A 278 -26.00 -17.89 3.95
CA PRO A 278 -27.15 -17.00 3.86
C PRO A 278 -28.03 -16.98 5.12
N ASP A 279 -28.08 -18.10 5.86
CA ASP A 279 -28.81 -18.22 7.13
C ASP A 279 -28.02 -17.73 8.36
N LEU A 280 -26.85 -17.11 8.14
CA LEU A 280 -25.88 -16.65 9.14
C LEU A 280 -25.14 -17.76 9.90
N THR A 281 -25.26 -19.01 9.46
CA THR A 281 -24.42 -20.11 9.99
C THR A 281 -22.97 -19.87 9.62
N ILE A 282 -22.07 -20.12 10.57
CA ILE A 282 -20.62 -19.97 10.38
C ILE A 282 -19.99 -21.36 10.26
N VAL A 283 -19.24 -21.58 9.19
CA VAL A 283 -18.43 -22.77 8.94
C VAL A 283 -16.97 -22.37 8.92
N THR A 284 -16.20 -22.87 9.90
CA THR A 284 -14.74 -22.65 9.96
C THR A 284 -14.01 -23.88 9.44
N THR A 285 -13.06 -23.67 8.54
CA THR A 285 -12.29 -24.73 7.89
C THR A 285 -10.87 -24.25 7.61
N THR A 286 -9.97 -25.19 7.34
CA THR A 286 -8.61 -24.94 6.82
C THR A 286 -8.46 -25.33 5.36
N GLN A 287 -9.52 -25.85 4.74
CA GLN A 287 -9.58 -26.19 3.32
C GLN A 287 -10.29 -25.06 2.55
N PRO A 288 -9.86 -24.72 1.32
CA PRO A 288 -10.45 -23.66 0.50
C PRO A 288 -11.76 -24.05 -0.17
N GLU A 289 -12.33 -25.19 0.22
CA GLU A 289 -13.53 -25.76 -0.38
C GLU A 289 -14.73 -25.57 0.54
N LEU A 290 -15.89 -25.25 -0.07
CA LEU A 290 -17.19 -25.24 0.61
C LEU A 290 -18.25 -25.90 -0.25
N LEU A 291 -19.03 -26.80 0.34
CA LEU A 291 -20.23 -27.32 -0.31
C LEU A 291 -21.38 -26.33 -0.12
N VAL A 292 -21.81 -25.67 -1.19
CA VAL A 292 -22.93 -24.71 -1.18
C VAL A 292 -24.23 -25.37 -1.62
N SER A 293 -25.32 -25.08 -0.91
CA SER A 293 -26.65 -25.61 -1.22
C SER A 293 -27.80 -24.67 -0.88
N GLN A 294 -27.52 -23.58 -0.16
CA GLN A 294 -28.51 -22.54 0.15
C GLN A 294 -28.39 -21.43 -0.89
N LEU A 295 -29.52 -20.92 -1.37
CA LEU A 295 -29.54 -19.73 -2.22
C LEU A 295 -29.36 -18.46 -1.37
N GLY A 296 -28.66 -17.47 -1.92
CA GLY A 296 -28.47 -16.16 -1.30
C GLY A 296 -26.99 -15.74 -1.19
N GLU A 297 -26.76 -14.72 -0.37
CA GLU A 297 -25.43 -14.16 -0.15
C GLU A 297 -24.61 -15.01 0.82
N TYR A 298 -23.43 -15.42 0.37
CA TYR A 298 -22.39 -15.98 1.21
C TYR A 298 -21.30 -14.94 1.42
N GLN A 299 -20.61 -15.06 2.54
CA GLN A 299 -19.41 -14.29 2.82
C GLN A 299 -18.29 -15.23 3.22
N VAL A 300 -17.11 -15.02 2.66
CA VAL A 300 -15.90 -15.72 3.06
C VAL A 300 -14.90 -14.75 3.65
N SER A 301 -14.35 -15.13 4.80
CA SER A 301 -13.26 -14.45 5.48
C SER A 301 -12.04 -15.38 5.47
N VAL A 302 -10.91 -14.85 5.01
CA VAL A 302 -9.62 -15.53 5.05
C VAL A 302 -8.69 -14.72 5.94
N ALA A 303 -8.28 -15.33 7.05
CA ALA A 303 -7.36 -14.73 7.99
C ALA A 303 -6.06 -15.53 8.10
N ASN A 304 -4.94 -14.83 8.30
CA ASN A 304 -3.68 -15.48 8.64
C ASN A 304 -3.74 -16.18 10.02
N LEU A 305 -2.85 -17.15 10.27
CA LEU A 305 -2.90 -17.96 11.50
C LEU A 305 -2.88 -17.16 12.80
N ASN A 306 -2.16 -16.04 12.82
CA ASN A 306 -2.05 -15.19 14.00
C ASN A 306 -3.23 -14.19 14.11
N GLY A 307 -4.14 -14.15 13.12
CA GLY A 307 -5.30 -13.26 13.07
C GLY A 307 -4.95 -11.78 12.91
N SER A 308 -3.73 -11.45 12.48
CA SER A 308 -3.33 -10.05 12.31
C SER A 308 -3.91 -9.42 11.04
N CYS A 309 -4.30 -10.24 10.06
CA CYS A 309 -4.85 -9.80 8.78
C CYS A 309 -6.03 -10.68 8.36
N GLU A 310 -7.06 -10.04 7.82
CA GLU A 310 -8.31 -10.65 7.38
C GLU A 310 -8.76 -9.97 6.09
N VAL A 311 -9.10 -10.76 5.08
CA VAL A 311 -9.77 -10.31 3.85
C VAL A 311 -11.14 -10.97 3.77
N ILE A 312 -12.13 -10.17 3.39
CA ILE A 312 -13.53 -10.59 3.33
C ILE A 312 -14.06 -10.34 1.92
N GLN A 313 -14.71 -11.34 1.33
CA GLN A 313 -15.43 -11.23 0.06
C GLN A 313 -16.85 -11.79 0.21
N SER A 314 -17.82 -11.16 -0.46
CA SER A 314 -19.17 -11.72 -0.64
C SER A 314 -19.33 -12.27 -2.05
N PHE A 315 -20.12 -13.34 -2.18
CA PHE A 315 -20.57 -13.88 -3.47
C PHE A 315 -22.02 -14.36 -3.35
N GLN A 316 -22.72 -14.46 -4.47
CA GLN A 316 -24.09 -14.93 -4.55
C GLN A 316 -24.14 -16.38 -5.01
N VAL A 317 -25.03 -17.16 -4.40
CA VAL A 317 -25.47 -18.45 -4.95
C VAL A 317 -26.90 -18.29 -5.43
N PHE A 318 -27.12 -18.51 -6.72
CA PHE A 318 -28.44 -18.43 -7.33
C PHE A 318 -28.79 -19.72 -8.09
N GLU A 319 -30.09 -19.89 -8.33
CA GLU A 319 -30.65 -21.05 -9.00
C GLU A 319 -30.53 -20.90 -10.52
N SER A 320 -30.24 -22.00 -11.23
CA SER A 320 -30.26 -21.99 -12.70
C SER A 320 -31.68 -21.78 -13.21
N GLU A 321 -31.85 -20.85 -14.15
CA GLU A 321 -33.12 -20.60 -14.83
C GLU A 321 -33.13 -21.26 -16.22
N PRO A 322 -34.24 -21.90 -16.64
CA PRO A 322 -34.32 -22.51 -17.96
C PRO A 322 -34.17 -21.46 -19.07
N PRO A 323 -33.56 -21.83 -20.22
CA PRO A 323 -33.45 -20.95 -21.36
C PRO A 323 -34.84 -20.50 -21.83
N THR A 324 -35.00 -19.20 -22.06
CA THR A 324 -36.22 -18.65 -22.66
C THR A 324 -36.01 -18.43 -24.15
N ILE A 325 -36.50 -19.34 -25.00
CA ILE A 325 -36.42 -19.21 -26.45
C ILE A 325 -37.79 -19.12 -27.12
N THR A 326 -37.88 -18.28 -28.15
CA THR A 326 -39.01 -18.25 -29.07
C THR A 326 -38.54 -18.29 -30.52
N ALA A 327 -39.44 -18.56 -31.46
CA ALA A 327 -39.12 -18.53 -32.89
C ALA A 327 -38.58 -17.17 -33.38
N ALA A 328 -38.81 -16.07 -32.64
CA ALA A 328 -38.26 -14.76 -32.97
C ALA A 328 -36.75 -14.65 -32.69
N ASN A 329 -36.21 -15.52 -31.83
CA ASN A 329 -34.79 -15.56 -31.47
C ASN A 329 -33.98 -16.49 -32.39
N ILE A 330 -34.60 -17.00 -33.46
CA ILE A 330 -33.99 -17.97 -34.37
C ILE A 330 -34.03 -17.39 -35.77
N THR A 331 -32.85 -17.23 -36.37
CA THR A 331 -32.72 -16.85 -37.77
C THR A 331 -32.49 -18.09 -38.62
N VAL A 332 -33.36 -18.30 -39.60
CA VAL A 332 -33.23 -19.41 -40.56
C VAL A 332 -32.91 -18.84 -41.94
N VAL A 333 -31.77 -19.25 -42.49
CA VAL A 333 -31.43 -19.04 -43.91
C VAL A 333 -31.85 -20.29 -44.65
N GLU A 334 -32.85 -20.16 -45.52
CA GLU A 334 -33.49 -21.30 -46.18
C GLU A 334 -33.58 -21.11 -47.70
N GLY A 335 -33.73 -22.23 -48.42
CA GLY A 335 -33.81 -22.22 -49.87
C GLY A 335 -32.54 -21.71 -50.54
N THR A 336 -31.36 -21.88 -49.95
CA THR A 336 -30.08 -21.55 -50.58
C THR A 336 -29.28 -22.82 -50.89
N SER A 337 -28.03 -22.68 -51.34
CA SER A 337 -27.10 -23.81 -51.43
C SER A 337 -26.49 -24.19 -50.07
N ASN A 338 -26.62 -23.32 -49.07
CA ASN A 338 -26.14 -23.53 -47.70
C ASN A 338 -27.22 -23.02 -46.73
N ASN A 339 -28.17 -23.89 -46.37
CA ASN A 339 -29.16 -23.51 -45.37
C ASN A 339 -28.49 -23.49 -44.00
N SER A 340 -28.88 -22.54 -43.15
CA SER A 340 -28.32 -22.42 -41.81
C SER A 340 -29.37 -21.98 -40.79
N ILE A 341 -29.12 -22.35 -39.54
CA ILE A 341 -29.84 -21.90 -38.35
C ILE A 341 -28.85 -21.09 -37.51
N THR A 342 -29.30 -19.96 -36.99
CA THR A 342 -28.53 -19.11 -36.08
C THR A 342 -29.41 -18.70 -34.91
N ILE A 343 -28.92 -18.91 -33.69
CA ILE A 343 -29.62 -18.59 -32.44
C ILE A 343 -29.13 -17.24 -31.92
N ASP A 344 -30.07 -16.40 -31.48
CA ASP A 344 -29.78 -15.17 -30.74
C ASP A 344 -29.52 -15.53 -29.27
N GLU A 345 -28.28 -15.91 -28.98
CA GLU A 345 -27.85 -16.39 -27.66
C GLU A 345 -28.09 -15.37 -26.54
N ALA A 346 -27.99 -14.07 -26.86
CA ALA A 346 -28.23 -12.98 -25.90
C ALA A 346 -29.69 -12.90 -25.42
N ALA A 347 -30.62 -13.60 -26.08
CA ALA A 347 -32.02 -13.62 -25.72
C ALA A 347 -32.42 -14.83 -24.85
N LEU A 348 -31.51 -15.78 -24.60
CA LEU A 348 -31.82 -17.05 -23.94
C LEU A 348 -31.87 -16.97 -22.41
N GLY A 349 -31.21 -15.99 -21.81
CA GLY A 349 -31.13 -15.84 -20.36
C GLY A 349 -29.76 -15.33 -19.91
N SER A 350 -29.43 -15.54 -18.63
CA SER A 350 -28.17 -15.10 -18.01
C SER A 350 -27.12 -16.21 -17.85
N ALA A 351 -27.44 -17.46 -18.22
CA ALA A 351 -26.50 -18.57 -18.17
C ALA A 351 -25.75 -18.76 -19.50
N ASN A 352 -24.68 -19.57 -19.47
CA ASN A 352 -24.07 -20.11 -20.68
C ASN A 352 -24.86 -21.35 -21.13
N TYR A 353 -25.16 -21.43 -22.41
CA TYR A 353 -26.00 -22.48 -22.99
C TYR A 353 -25.26 -23.28 -24.06
N GLU A 354 -25.57 -24.57 -24.13
CA GLU A 354 -25.08 -25.49 -25.15
C GLU A 354 -26.22 -25.88 -26.10
N PHE A 355 -25.90 -26.13 -27.37
CA PHE A 355 -26.87 -26.41 -28.42
C PHE A 355 -26.62 -27.75 -29.12
N GLU A 356 -27.64 -28.61 -29.22
CA GLU A 356 -27.63 -29.84 -30.01
C GLU A 356 -28.71 -29.79 -31.10
N LEU A 357 -28.41 -30.29 -32.30
CA LEU A 357 -29.33 -30.29 -33.42
C LEU A 357 -29.55 -31.71 -33.96
N ILE A 358 -30.81 -32.12 -34.03
CA ILE A 358 -31.24 -33.42 -34.55
C ILE A 358 -32.18 -33.21 -35.74
N ASP A 359 -32.04 -34.00 -36.81
CA ASP A 359 -32.89 -33.91 -38.00
C ASP A 359 -34.27 -34.60 -37.84
N GLU A 360 -35.14 -34.45 -38.84
CA GLU A 360 -36.50 -35.00 -38.86
C GLU A 360 -36.57 -36.54 -38.76
N ASN A 361 -35.46 -37.24 -39.03
CA ASN A 361 -35.36 -38.69 -38.95
C ASN A 361 -34.71 -39.17 -37.64
N GLY A 362 -34.34 -38.25 -36.74
CA GLY A 362 -33.65 -38.55 -35.49
C GLY A 362 -32.14 -38.71 -35.63
N ASN A 363 -31.53 -38.30 -36.75
CA ASN A 363 -30.08 -38.33 -36.89
C ASN A 363 -29.45 -37.09 -36.25
N LEU A 364 -28.34 -37.30 -35.54
CA LEU A 364 -27.55 -36.22 -34.98
C LEU A 364 -26.90 -35.42 -36.10
N VAL A 365 -27.18 -34.11 -36.13
CA VAL A 365 -26.56 -33.17 -37.07
C VAL A 365 -25.33 -32.54 -36.42
N ALA A 366 -25.48 -32.11 -35.18
CA ALA A 366 -24.41 -31.56 -34.36
C ALA A 366 -24.69 -31.93 -32.90
N ALA A 367 -23.68 -32.45 -32.20
CA ALA A 367 -23.72 -32.63 -30.76
C ALA A 367 -23.69 -31.27 -30.05
N TYR A 368 -23.88 -31.30 -28.74
CA TYR A 368 -23.75 -30.11 -27.89
C TYR A 368 -22.47 -29.32 -28.17
N GLN A 369 -22.67 -28.03 -28.48
CA GLN A 369 -21.64 -27.04 -28.75
C GLN A 369 -22.06 -25.67 -28.23
N ASP A 370 -21.10 -24.82 -27.87
CA ASP A 370 -21.36 -23.48 -27.29
C ASP A 370 -21.96 -22.52 -28.32
N LEU A 371 -21.64 -22.71 -29.60
CA LEU A 371 -22.09 -21.79 -30.66
C LEU A 371 -23.44 -22.23 -31.24
N GLY A 372 -24.43 -21.35 -31.17
CA GLY A 372 -25.76 -21.52 -31.76
C GLY A 372 -25.81 -21.37 -33.29
N TYR A 373 -24.79 -21.82 -34.03
CA TYR A 373 -24.71 -21.75 -35.48
C TYR A 373 -24.59 -23.13 -36.12
N PHE A 374 -25.52 -23.44 -37.03
CA PHE A 374 -25.55 -24.69 -37.77
C PHE A 374 -25.70 -24.39 -39.26
N ASP A 375 -24.80 -24.91 -40.11
CA ASP A 375 -24.86 -24.75 -41.55
C ASP A 375 -24.87 -26.09 -42.29
N GLN A 376 -24.86 -26.03 -43.61
CA GLN A 376 -24.95 -27.17 -44.53
C GLN A 376 -26.20 -28.04 -44.30
N LEU A 377 -27.26 -27.40 -43.79
CA LEU A 377 -28.47 -28.08 -43.42
C LEU A 377 -29.24 -28.53 -44.67
N SER A 378 -29.64 -29.80 -44.67
CA SER A 378 -30.72 -30.24 -45.54
C SER A 378 -32.02 -29.52 -45.15
N GLY A 379 -33.04 -29.45 -46.00
CA GLY A 379 -34.35 -28.98 -45.50
C GLY A 379 -35.19 -30.10 -44.96
N GLY A 380 -36.20 -29.70 -44.18
CA GLY A 380 -36.95 -30.59 -43.31
C GLY A 380 -37.23 -29.88 -41.99
N PHE A 381 -37.50 -30.68 -40.97
CA PHE A 381 -37.63 -30.20 -39.60
C PHE A 381 -36.38 -30.56 -38.80
N TYR A 382 -35.97 -29.68 -37.92
CA TYR A 382 -34.91 -29.94 -36.95
C TYR A 382 -35.43 -29.76 -35.54
N SER A 383 -35.00 -30.61 -34.62
CA SER A 383 -35.17 -30.41 -33.19
C SER A 383 -33.89 -29.80 -32.65
N LEU A 384 -33.98 -28.55 -32.20
CA LEU A 384 -32.91 -27.86 -31.49
C LEU A 384 -33.11 -28.07 -30.00
N TYR A 385 -32.13 -28.68 -29.37
CA TYR A 385 -32.04 -28.86 -27.93
C TYR A 385 -31.13 -27.79 -27.35
N ILE A 386 -31.55 -27.20 -26.23
CA ILE A 386 -30.85 -26.12 -25.54
C ILE A 386 -30.87 -26.44 -24.05
N ARG A 387 -29.69 -26.39 -23.43
CA ARG A 387 -29.53 -26.58 -21.99
C ARG A 387 -28.42 -25.67 -21.48
N ASP A 388 -28.41 -25.39 -20.19
CA ASP A 388 -27.26 -24.75 -19.55
C ASP A 388 -26.06 -25.73 -19.46
N GLU A 389 -24.85 -25.20 -19.25
CA GLU A 389 -23.63 -26.02 -19.07
C GLU A 389 -23.70 -26.93 -17.83
N LEU A 390 -24.51 -26.56 -16.84
CA LEU A 390 -24.76 -27.35 -15.62
C LEU A 390 -25.72 -28.53 -15.87
N GLN A 391 -26.36 -28.58 -17.04
CA GLN A 391 -27.34 -29.58 -17.47
C GLN A 391 -28.55 -29.68 -16.52
N CYS A 392 -28.98 -28.56 -15.93
CA CYS A 392 -30.09 -28.54 -14.99
C CYS A 392 -31.44 -28.81 -15.67
N GLU A 393 -31.71 -28.09 -16.76
CA GLU A 393 -32.90 -28.25 -17.58
C GLU A 393 -32.57 -28.20 -19.08
N GLU A 394 -33.34 -28.94 -19.87
CA GLU A 394 -33.20 -29.01 -21.33
C GLU A 394 -34.55 -28.70 -21.97
N ILE A 395 -34.54 -27.78 -22.93
CA ILE A 395 -35.71 -27.46 -23.75
C ILE A 395 -35.49 -27.93 -25.20
N VAL A 396 -36.58 -28.17 -25.90
CA VAL A 396 -36.56 -28.52 -27.32
C VAL A 396 -37.49 -27.62 -28.13
N ILE A 397 -36.99 -27.08 -29.24
CA ILE A 397 -37.77 -26.33 -30.22
C ILE A 397 -37.63 -26.93 -31.61
N THR A 398 -38.76 -27.07 -32.31
CA THR A 398 -38.77 -27.58 -33.69
C THR A 398 -38.63 -26.42 -34.68
N ILE A 399 -37.63 -26.48 -35.55
CA ILE A 399 -37.29 -25.46 -36.54
C ILE A 399 -37.54 -25.99 -37.95
N PRO A 400 -38.44 -25.39 -38.73
CA PRO A 400 -38.64 -25.73 -40.14
C PRO A 400 -37.58 -25.04 -41.01
N VAL A 401 -36.93 -25.78 -41.91
CA VAL A 401 -35.99 -25.25 -42.91
C VAL A 401 -36.49 -25.58 -44.31
N LEU A 402 -36.93 -24.56 -45.07
CA LEU A 402 -37.40 -24.78 -46.43
C LEU A 402 -36.27 -25.22 -47.36
N TYR A 403 -36.49 -26.32 -48.08
CA TYR A 403 -35.57 -26.79 -49.12
C TYR A 403 -36.31 -27.24 -50.36
N VAL A 404 -35.77 -26.84 -51.50
CA VAL A 404 -36.28 -27.21 -52.81
C VAL A 404 -35.35 -28.27 -53.39
N PRO A 405 -35.79 -29.53 -53.59
CA PRO A 405 -34.94 -30.58 -54.09
C PRO A 405 -34.40 -30.28 -55.48
N ASN A 406 -33.11 -30.54 -55.69
CA ASN A 406 -32.44 -30.39 -56.98
C ASN A 406 -32.69 -31.58 -57.92
N PHE A 407 -33.20 -32.70 -57.42
CA PHE A 407 -33.59 -33.84 -58.23
C PHE A 407 -34.62 -34.72 -57.52
N PHE A 408 -35.24 -35.62 -58.27
CA PHE A 408 -36.06 -36.70 -57.75
C PHE A 408 -36.07 -37.89 -58.73
N THR A 409 -36.38 -39.08 -58.23
CA THR A 409 -36.34 -40.36 -58.95
C THR A 409 -37.67 -41.09 -58.87
N PRO A 410 -38.65 -40.78 -59.74
CA PRO A 410 -39.97 -41.41 -59.71
C PRO A 410 -39.90 -42.85 -60.24
N ASN A 411 -39.37 -43.78 -59.43
CA ASN A 411 -39.20 -45.21 -59.74
C ASN A 411 -39.97 -46.13 -58.76
N ASN A 412 -40.65 -45.55 -57.78
CA ASN A 412 -41.47 -46.21 -56.76
C ASN A 412 -40.68 -47.15 -55.84
N ASP A 413 -39.44 -46.78 -55.51
CA ASP A 413 -38.58 -47.49 -54.55
C ASP A 413 -38.71 -46.96 -53.10
N GLY A 414 -39.52 -45.91 -52.91
CA GLY A 414 -39.76 -45.26 -51.63
C GLY A 414 -38.81 -44.08 -51.36
N PHE A 415 -37.80 -43.84 -52.20
CA PHE A 415 -36.79 -42.80 -52.00
C PHE A 415 -36.82 -41.76 -53.12
N ASN A 416 -37.07 -40.50 -52.75
CA ASN A 416 -37.13 -39.38 -53.69
C ASN A 416 -38.12 -39.60 -54.86
N ASP A 417 -39.20 -40.35 -54.65
CA ASP A 417 -40.18 -40.68 -55.70
C ASP A 417 -40.99 -39.49 -56.20
N VAL A 418 -41.13 -38.47 -55.36
CA VAL A 418 -41.85 -37.24 -55.66
C VAL A 418 -40.96 -36.03 -55.43
N TRP A 419 -41.15 -35.03 -56.27
CA TRP A 419 -40.58 -33.71 -56.06
C TRP A 419 -41.52 -32.86 -55.21
N GLY A 420 -41.01 -32.29 -54.13
CA GLY A 420 -41.75 -31.41 -53.24
C GLY A 420 -40.85 -30.62 -52.32
N ILE A 421 -41.34 -29.49 -51.82
CA ILE A 421 -40.58 -28.62 -50.92
C ILE A 421 -40.59 -29.23 -49.52
N LYS A 422 -39.42 -29.41 -48.90
CA LYS A 422 -39.28 -29.89 -47.51
C LYS A 422 -39.38 -28.74 -46.50
N GLY A 423 -39.61 -29.05 -45.23
CA GLY A 423 -39.70 -28.06 -44.14
C GLY A 423 -40.97 -27.22 -44.15
N VAL A 424 -42.07 -27.75 -44.71
CA VAL A 424 -43.34 -27.04 -44.85
C VAL A 424 -44.20 -27.21 -43.60
N VAL A 425 -44.49 -26.09 -42.92
CA VAL A 425 -45.41 -26.08 -41.78
C VAL A 425 -46.85 -25.88 -42.26
N SER A 426 -47.72 -26.86 -42.00
CA SER A 426 -49.14 -26.77 -42.35
C SER A 426 -49.81 -25.57 -41.66
N GLY A 427 -50.47 -24.71 -42.43
CA GLY A 427 -51.17 -23.52 -41.93
C GLY A 427 -50.30 -22.28 -41.71
N ALA A 428 -48.98 -22.36 -41.90
CA ALA A 428 -48.07 -21.23 -41.73
C ALA A 428 -47.98 -20.29 -42.95
N TYR A 429 -48.74 -20.56 -44.02
CA TYR A 429 -48.67 -19.80 -45.27
C TYR A 429 -50.04 -19.26 -45.65
N ILE A 430 -50.13 -17.94 -45.80
CA ILE A 430 -51.36 -17.23 -46.20
C ILE A 430 -51.50 -17.16 -47.73
N PHE A 431 -50.39 -17.33 -48.46
CA PHE A 431 -50.38 -17.46 -49.92
C PHE A 431 -49.32 -18.48 -50.34
N SER A 432 -49.65 -19.29 -51.36
CA SER A 432 -48.67 -20.18 -51.98
C SER A 432 -48.98 -20.48 -53.44
N LYS A 433 -47.95 -20.39 -54.28
CA LYS A 433 -48.01 -20.80 -55.68
C LYS A 433 -46.68 -21.41 -56.09
N ILE A 434 -46.73 -22.67 -56.53
CA ILE A 434 -45.59 -23.42 -57.05
C ILE A 434 -45.92 -23.76 -58.50
N SER A 435 -45.07 -23.36 -59.44
CA SER A 435 -45.24 -23.60 -60.88
C SER A 435 -44.04 -24.36 -61.43
N ILE A 436 -44.27 -25.41 -62.22
CA ILE A 436 -43.23 -26.24 -62.86
C ILE A 436 -43.34 -26.10 -64.38
N PHE A 437 -42.20 -25.95 -65.04
CA PHE A 437 -42.08 -25.69 -66.47
C PHE A 437 -41.11 -26.66 -67.16
N ASP A 438 -41.31 -26.90 -68.46
CA ASP A 438 -40.30 -27.54 -69.29
C ASP A 438 -39.18 -26.57 -69.72
N ARG A 439 -38.17 -27.10 -70.44
CA ARG A 439 -37.04 -26.32 -70.96
C ARG A 439 -37.38 -25.21 -71.96
N TYR A 440 -38.62 -25.17 -72.44
CA TYR A 440 -39.11 -24.15 -73.36
C TYR A 440 -40.02 -23.14 -72.66
N GLY A 441 -40.20 -23.24 -71.34
CA GLY A 441 -41.05 -22.37 -70.55
C GLY A 441 -42.54 -22.74 -70.58
N LYS A 442 -42.91 -23.93 -71.09
CA LYS A 442 -44.30 -24.39 -71.03
C LYS A 442 -44.65 -24.80 -69.61
N LEU A 443 -45.71 -24.22 -69.06
CA LEU A 443 -46.26 -24.62 -67.75
C LEU A 443 -46.77 -26.07 -67.79
N LEU A 444 -46.23 -26.91 -66.92
CA LEU A 444 -46.57 -28.32 -66.80
C LEU A 444 -47.50 -28.60 -65.61
N LYS A 445 -47.27 -27.91 -64.49
CA LYS A 445 -48.01 -28.13 -63.24
C LYS A 445 -48.04 -26.86 -62.40
N THR A 446 -49.17 -26.64 -61.73
CA THR A 446 -49.29 -25.64 -60.65
C THR A 446 -49.76 -26.36 -59.38
N MET A 447 -49.19 -25.99 -58.24
CA MET A 447 -49.47 -26.57 -56.92
C MET A 447 -49.52 -25.47 -55.85
N SER A 448 -50.20 -25.75 -54.74
CA SER A 448 -50.08 -24.97 -53.50
C SER A 448 -49.07 -25.64 -52.56
N ILE A 449 -48.63 -24.93 -51.52
CA ILE A 449 -47.68 -25.48 -50.56
C ILE A 449 -48.27 -26.67 -49.77
N ASN A 450 -49.59 -26.69 -49.56
CA ASN A 450 -50.31 -27.78 -48.88
C ASN A 450 -50.52 -29.01 -49.78
N GLN A 451 -50.22 -28.90 -51.08
CA GLN A 451 -50.31 -29.99 -52.07
C GLN A 451 -49.04 -30.00 -52.93
N ASN A 452 -47.88 -29.85 -52.31
CA ASN A 452 -46.60 -29.59 -52.97
C ASN A 452 -45.88 -30.85 -53.46
N PHE A 453 -46.58 -31.78 -54.11
CA PHE A 453 -45.99 -33.02 -54.60
C PHE A 453 -46.16 -33.19 -56.12
N TRP A 454 -45.08 -33.59 -56.80
CA TRP A 454 -45.08 -33.89 -58.22
C TRP A 454 -44.35 -35.20 -58.51
N ASP A 455 -45.02 -36.12 -59.19
CA ASP A 455 -44.54 -37.46 -59.56
C ASP A 455 -43.84 -37.49 -60.94
N GLY A 456 -43.66 -36.33 -61.57
CA GLY A 456 -43.08 -36.24 -62.92
C GLY A 456 -44.02 -36.63 -64.04
N THR A 457 -45.35 -36.54 -63.82
CA THR A 457 -46.35 -36.74 -64.87
C THR A 457 -46.94 -35.41 -65.36
N HIS A 458 -47.39 -35.39 -66.62
CA HIS A 458 -48.20 -34.32 -67.18
C HIS A 458 -49.34 -34.92 -68.00
N ASN A 459 -50.60 -34.59 -67.64
CA ASN A 459 -51.81 -35.17 -68.22
C ASN A 459 -51.83 -36.71 -68.22
N GLY A 460 -51.29 -37.33 -67.17
CA GLY A 460 -51.23 -38.79 -67.01
C GLY A 460 -50.10 -39.48 -67.80
N ALA A 461 -49.29 -38.74 -68.57
CA ALA A 461 -48.12 -39.28 -69.25
C ALA A 461 -46.83 -39.01 -68.46
N LEU A 462 -45.92 -39.99 -68.47
CA LEU A 462 -44.59 -39.88 -67.87
C LEU A 462 -43.72 -38.92 -68.68
N LEU A 463 -43.15 -37.91 -68.03
CA LEU A 463 -42.24 -36.96 -68.67
C LEU A 463 -40.80 -37.49 -68.73
N PRO A 464 -40.01 -37.18 -69.76
CA PRO A 464 -38.66 -37.74 -69.91
C PRO A 464 -37.69 -37.30 -68.81
N THR A 465 -36.61 -38.07 -68.62
CA THR A 465 -35.44 -37.66 -67.84
C THR A 465 -34.84 -36.40 -68.44
N ASN A 466 -34.95 -35.29 -67.71
CA ASN A 466 -34.53 -33.96 -68.16
C ASN A 466 -34.48 -33.01 -66.96
N ASP A 467 -33.98 -31.80 -67.20
CA ASP A 467 -34.15 -30.68 -66.29
C ASP A 467 -35.51 -30.02 -66.50
N TYR A 468 -36.09 -29.59 -65.38
CA TYR A 468 -37.35 -28.86 -65.29
C TYR A 468 -37.14 -27.61 -64.44
N TRP A 469 -37.89 -26.56 -64.73
CA TRP A 469 -37.76 -25.28 -64.03
C TRP A 469 -38.92 -25.08 -63.07
N TYR A 470 -38.66 -24.43 -61.94
CA TYR A 470 -39.70 -24.06 -60.99
C TYR A 470 -39.71 -22.55 -60.75
N ALA A 471 -40.89 -22.05 -60.41
CA ALA A 471 -41.10 -20.75 -59.79
C ALA A 471 -41.99 -20.94 -58.55
N ILE A 472 -41.48 -20.52 -57.40
CA ILE A 472 -42.12 -20.62 -56.09
C ILE A 472 -42.35 -19.22 -55.57
N GLU A 473 -43.56 -18.96 -55.10
CA GLU A 473 -43.96 -17.74 -54.41
C GLU A 473 -44.79 -18.14 -53.19
N LEU A 474 -44.25 -17.89 -52.00
CA LEU A 474 -44.91 -18.18 -50.72
C LEU A 474 -44.97 -16.89 -49.89
N THR A 475 -46.07 -16.69 -49.17
CA THR A 475 -46.16 -15.66 -48.12
C THR A 475 -46.51 -16.37 -46.81
N LYS A 476 -45.63 -16.26 -45.83
CA LYS A 476 -45.83 -16.84 -44.49
C LYS A 476 -46.83 -16.00 -43.68
N SER A 477 -47.33 -16.56 -42.59
CA SER A 477 -48.30 -15.90 -41.68
C SER A 477 -47.75 -14.66 -41.00
N ASP A 478 -46.43 -14.55 -40.85
CA ASP A 478 -45.74 -13.35 -40.36
C ASP A 478 -45.58 -12.24 -41.43
N GLY A 479 -46.01 -12.50 -42.68
CA GLY A 479 -45.90 -11.58 -43.80
C GLY A 479 -44.60 -11.69 -44.61
N SER A 480 -43.64 -12.51 -44.18
CA SER A 480 -42.41 -12.76 -44.94
C SER A 480 -42.70 -13.48 -46.26
N VAL A 481 -41.94 -13.14 -47.30
CA VAL A 481 -42.14 -13.67 -48.65
C VAL A 481 -40.93 -14.51 -49.06
N PHE A 482 -41.19 -15.74 -49.49
CA PHE A 482 -40.20 -16.64 -50.06
C PHE A 482 -40.45 -16.75 -51.57
N ILE A 483 -39.57 -16.16 -52.38
CA ILE A 483 -39.61 -16.24 -53.83
C ILE A 483 -38.36 -16.97 -54.31
N LYS A 484 -38.53 -18.06 -55.04
CA LYS A 484 -37.41 -18.81 -55.60
C LYS A 484 -37.70 -19.31 -57.01
N GLN A 485 -36.71 -19.17 -57.87
CA GLN A 485 -36.70 -19.77 -59.20
C GLN A 485 -35.44 -20.63 -59.32
N GLY A 486 -35.55 -21.71 -60.09
CA GLY A 486 -34.44 -22.61 -60.30
C GLY A 486 -34.82 -23.77 -61.20
N HIS A 487 -34.00 -24.80 -61.20
CA HIS A 487 -34.27 -26.04 -61.91
C HIS A 487 -34.00 -27.25 -61.03
N PHE A 488 -34.56 -28.38 -61.42
CA PHE A 488 -34.28 -29.70 -60.83
C PHE A 488 -34.29 -30.76 -61.92
N THR A 489 -33.60 -31.85 -61.68
CA THR A 489 -33.50 -32.97 -62.61
C THR A 489 -34.50 -34.07 -62.24
N LEU A 490 -35.34 -34.46 -63.18
CA LEU A 490 -36.08 -35.73 -63.08
C LEU A 490 -35.18 -36.84 -63.61
N ARG A 491 -34.84 -37.84 -62.79
CA ARG A 491 -34.01 -38.98 -63.19
C ARG A 491 -34.82 -40.28 -63.13
N ARG A 492 -34.70 -41.14 -64.13
CA ARG A 492 -35.32 -42.48 -64.12
C ARG A 492 -34.29 -43.55 -64.44
#